data_AF-A0A351PTR4-F1
#
_entry.id   AF-A0A351PTR4-F1
#
_cell.length_a   1.000
_cell.length_b   1.000
_cell.length_c   1.000
_cell.angle_alpha   90.00
_cell.angle_beta   90.00
_cell.angle_gamma   90.00
#
_symmetry.space_group_name_H-M   'P 1'
#
loop_
_entity.id
_entity.type
_entity.pdbx_description
1 polymer ?
#
loop_
_entity_poly.entity_id
_entity_poly.type
_entity_poly.pdbx_seq_one_letter_code
_entity_poly.pdbx_strand_id
1 'polypeptide(L)'
;MFSLFKVQLGYLLRKKSTIAVFFILIGFVVAEYIMNLSEAIKIGETTMMNDPFMVSALSDWSKVGYYLFAFYPFLVVFPTATSYVNDRSSRIKLYYEGRSNKRDYYYSKLLAIACTTFIVFTVPFILELVLNIVSFDVQNSRCHPSGLPYVDSAKTYTFLLDGLYYEHRVLYVLLMILIFGLASAIFAVFNAAITVFPLFEYKIFTYFPIYLLLYLLRVVEGARKGQVLFNYITMLRWFDGTEKLFPAFLILLFILGYAAFVIVRKKIGKDDVL
;
A
#
# COMPACT_ATOMS: atom_id res chain seq x y z
N MET A 1 20.53 -0.75 -18.10
CA MET A 1 19.38 -0.86 -17.16
C MET A 1 19.73 -0.72 -15.67
N PHE A 2 20.48 -1.63 -15.03
CA PHE A 2 20.62 -1.67 -13.55
C PHE A 2 21.26 -0.43 -12.91
N SER A 3 22.27 0.16 -13.55
CA SER A 3 22.89 1.42 -13.08
C SER A 3 21.89 2.58 -13.08
N LEU A 4 21.07 2.68 -14.13
CA LEU A 4 20.02 3.69 -14.25
C LEU A 4 18.95 3.53 -13.18
N PHE A 5 18.52 2.30 -12.93
CA PHE A 5 17.59 1.96 -11.85
C PHE A 5 18.09 2.44 -10.49
N LYS A 6 19.36 2.16 -10.13
CA LYS A 6 19.95 2.60 -8.85
C LYS A 6 19.92 4.12 -8.69
N VAL A 7 20.28 4.86 -9.74
CA VAL A 7 20.26 6.33 -9.73
C VAL A 7 18.84 6.86 -9.54
N GLN A 8 17.88 6.32 -10.28
CA GLN A 8 16.48 6.75 -10.20
C GLN A 8 15.84 6.40 -8.85
N LEU A 9 16.14 5.22 -8.30
CA LEU A 9 15.69 4.80 -6.97
C LEU A 9 16.25 5.72 -5.88
N GLY A 10 17.56 5.97 -5.90
CA GLY A 10 18.21 6.86 -4.93
C GLY A 10 17.66 8.30 -4.99
N TYR A 11 17.38 8.80 -6.20
CA TYR A 11 16.73 10.09 -6.39
C TYR A 11 15.30 10.12 -5.81
N LEU A 12 14.49 9.10 -6.10
CA LEU A 12 13.11 9.01 -5.62
C LEU A 12 12.99 8.89 -4.11
N LEU A 13 13.86 8.12 -3.45
CA LEU A 13 13.88 7.95 -2.00
C LEU A 13 14.23 9.24 -1.26
N ARG A 14 15.06 10.11 -1.86
CA ARG A 14 15.48 11.40 -1.26
C ARG A 14 14.54 12.55 -1.57
N LYS A 15 13.52 12.32 -2.38
CA LYS A 15 12.57 13.35 -2.78
C LYS A 15 11.75 13.79 -1.57
N LYS A 16 11.59 15.11 -1.38
CA LYS A 16 10.84 15.68 -0.24
C LYS A 16 9.43 15.10 -0.09
N SER A 17 8.72 14.83 -1.19
CA SER A 17 7.39 14.21 -1.17
C SER A 17 7.42 12.79 -0.61
N THR A 18 8.43 12.00 -0.98
CA THR A 18 8.62 10.63 -0.48
C THR A 18 8.92 10.63 1.01
N ILE A 19 9.84 11.50 1.43
CA ILE A 19 10.21 11.67 2.84
C ILE A 19 9.00 12.12 3.68
N ALA A 20 8.21 13.08 3.18
CA ALA A 20 7.01 13.55 3.87
C ALA A 20 5.97 12.42 4.07
N VAL A 21 5.68 11.65 3.03
CA VAL A 21 4.75 10.52 3.13
C VAL A 21 5.26 9.46 4.11
N PHE A 22 6.55 9.14 4.07
CA PHE A 22 7.15 8.20 5.00
C PHE A 22 6.97 8.63 6.46
N PHE A 23 7.22 9.90 6.79
CA PHE A 23 6.99 10.43 8.14
C PHE A 23 5.52 10.49 8.52
N ILE A 24 4.62 10.78 7.58
CA ILE A 24 3.17 10.73 7.82
C ILE A 24 2.76 9.29 8.19
N LEU A 25 3.22 8.28 7.45
CA LEU A 25 2.93 6.87 7.74
C LEU A 25 3.51 6.43 9.08
N ILE A 26 4.73 6.85 9.43
CA ILE A 26 5.28 6.66 10.77
C ILE A 26 4.38 7.31 11.82
N GLY A 27 3.87 8.51 11.57
CA GLY A 27 2.95 9.20 12.47
C GLY A 27 1.68 8.39 12.75
N PHE A 28 1.06 7.80 11.72
CA PHE A 28 -0.09 6.89 11.87
C PHE A 28 0.29 5.66 12.71
N VAL A 29 1.41 5.01 12.40
CA VAL A 29 1.90 3.82 13.12
C VAL A 29 2.15 4.11 14.60
N VAL A 30 2.86 5.20 14.90
CA VAL A 30 3.21 5.58 16.27
C VAL A 30 1.95 5.98 17.05
N ALA A 31 1.02 6.70 16.42
CA ALA A 31 -0.26 7.05 17.04
C ALA A 31 -1.06 5.81 17.42
N GLU A 32 -1.18 4.83 16.51
CA GLU A 32 -1.88 3.59 16.79
C GLU A 32 -1.20 2.78 17.90
N TYR A 33 0.12 2.64 17.83
CA TYR A 33 0.91 1.97 18.87
C TYR A 33 0.70 2.61 20.26
N ILE A 34 0.75 3.95 20.37
CA ILE A 34 0.52 4.65 21.64
C ILE A 34 -0.90 4.42 22.15
N MET A 35 -1.90 4.44 21.28
CA MET A 35 -3.29 4.18 21.65
C MET A 35 -3.44 2.76 22.20
N ASN A 36 -2.91 1.76 21.51
CA ASN A 36 -2.95 0.37 21.92
C ASN A 36 -2.21 0.14 23.25
N LEU A 37 -1.03 0.75 23.40
CA LEU A 37 -0.26 0.68 24.65
C LEU A 37 -1.03 1.30 25.82
N SER A 38 -1.68 2.45 25.60
CA SER A 38 -2.48 3.12 26.62
C SER A 38 -3.70 2.30 27.06
N GLU A 39 -4.30 1.55 26.13
CA GLU A 39 -5.42 0.67 26.41
C GLU A 39 -4.96 -0.57 27.20
N ALA A 40 -3.85 -1.17 26.80
CA ALA A 40 -3.26 -2.29 27.54
C ALA A 40 -2.86 -1.91 28.97
N ILE A 41 -2.25 -0.74 29.18
CA ILE A 41 -1.90 -0.26 30.53
C ILE A 41 -3.14 -0.14 31.43
N LYS A 42 -4.28 0.26 30.88
CA LYS A 42 -5.54 0.36 31.64
C LYS A 42 -6.11 -1.00 32.02
N ILE A 43 -5.97 -1.99 31.16
CA ILE A 43 -6.44 -3.37 31.41
C ILE A 43 -5.57 -4.03 32.49
N GLY A 44 -4.25 -3.84 32.44
CA GLY A 44 -3.30 -4.33 33.45
C GLY A 44 -3.04 -5.84 33.41
N GLU A 45 -4.03 -6.66 33.07
CA GLU A 45 -3.92 -8.12 32.96
C GLU A 45 -3.63 -8.57 31.51
N THR A 46 -2.50 -9.25 31.30
CA THR A 46 -2.02 -9.63 29.95
C THR A 46 -2.94 -10.59 29.19
N THR A 47 -3.70 -11.41 29.91
CA THR A 47 -4.67 -12.38 29.36
C THR A 47 -5.95 -11.73 28.85
N MET A 48 -6.30 -10.56 29.40
CA MET A 48 -7.47 -9.78 29.00
C MET A 48 -7.15 -8.73 27.92
N MET A 49 -5.87 -8.55 27.60
CA MET A 49 -5.44 -7.65 26.54
C MET A 49 -5.84 -8.19 25.16
N ASN A 50 -6.27 -7.26 24.30
CA ASN A 50 -6.53 -7.54 22.89
C ASN A 50 -5.27 -8.06 22.20
N ASP A 51 -5.45 -8.94 21.22
CA ASP A 51 -4.33 -9.38 20.38
C ASP A 51 -3.71 -8.16 19.67
N PRO A 52 -2.42 -7.85 19.91
CA PRO A 52 -1.79 -6.62 19.44
C PRO A 52 -1.74 -6.53 17.90
N PHE A 53 -1.84 -7.66 17.20
CA PHE A 53 -1.88 -7.69 15.75
C PHE A 53 -3.27 -7.41 15.19
N MET A 54 -4.32 -7.80 15.91
CA MET A 54 -5.70 -7.49 15.54
C MET A 54 -6.07 -6.03 15.73
N VAL A 55 -5.31 -5.28 16.54
CA VAL A 55 -5.48 -3.83 16.71
C VAL A 55 -4.40 -3.01 15.99
N SER A 56 -3.64 -3.62 15.08
CA SER A 56 -2.63 -2.90 14.28
C SER A 56 -3.24 -1.90 13.30
N ALA A 57 -2.48 -0.89 12.86
CA ALA A 57 -2.96 0.21 12.02
C ALA A 57 -3.57 -0.23 10.67
N LEU A 58 -3.19 -1.40 10.16
CA LEU A 58 -3.74 -1.97 8.93
C LEU A 58 -4.93 -2.91 9.18
N SER A 59 -5.28 -3.14 10.45
CA SER A 59 -6.45 -3.91 10.84
C SER A 59 -7.75 -3.12 10.71
N ASP A 60 -8.88 -3.83 10.57
CA ASP A 60 -10.20 -3.24 10.54
C ASP A 60 -10.65 -2.66 11.89
N TRP A 61 -10.12 -3.21 12.98
CA TRP A 61 -10.38 -2.76 14.36
C TRP A 61 -9.64 -1.48 14.75
N SER A 62 -8.72 -1.01 13.90
CA SER A 62 -7.92 0.18 14.16
C SER A 62 -8.70 1.48 13.90
N LYS A 63 -8.71 2.36 14.90
CA LYS A 63 -9.30 3.70 14.76
C LYS A 63 -8.42 4.62 13.91
N VAL A 64 -7.11 4.58 14.13
CA VAL A 64 -6.15 5.40 13.35
C VAL A 64 -6.05 4.87 11.92
N GLY A 65 -6.12 3.55 11.75
CA GLY A 65 -6.19 2.86 10.46
C GLY A 65 -7.35 3.33 9.58
N TYR A 66 -8.54 3.52 10.17
CA TYR A 66 -9.67 4.08 9.43
C TYR A 66 -9.33 5.42 8.74
N TYR A 67 -8.65 6.33 9.44
CA TYR A 67 -8.22 7.61 8.86
C TYR A 67 -7.10 7.44 7.84
N LEU A 68 -6.13 6.54 8.09
CA LEU A 68 -5.08 6.21 7.13
C LEU A 68 -5.69 5.81 5.77
N PHE A 69 -6.70 4.93 5.77
CA PHE A 69 -7.35 4.47 4.54
C PHE A 69 -8.23 5.52 3.86
N ALA A 70 -8.72 6.51 4.61
CA ALA A 70 -9.38 7.67 4.02
C ALA A 70 -8.40 8.52 3.18
N PHE A 71 -7.15 8.69 3.65
CA PHE A 71 -6.12 9.45 2.94
C PHE A 71 -5.27 8.61 1.98
N TYR A 72 -5.35 7.28 2.06
CA TYR A 72 -4.52 6.34 1.31
C TYR A 72 -4.44 6.61 -0.21
N PRO A 73 -5.54 6.89 -0.94
CA PRO A 73 -5.48 7.14 -2.39
C PRO A 73 -4.57 8.31 -2.77
N PHE A 74 -4.42 9.31 -1.90
CA PHE A 74 -3.50 10.42 -2.10
C PHE A 74 -2.08 10.04 -1.68
N LEU A 75 -1.93 9.40 -0.52
CA LEU A 75 -0.64 9.02 0.05
C LEU A 75 0.13 8.07 -0.88
N VAL A 76 -0.53 7.11 -1.52
CA VAL A 76 0.12 6.09 -2.37
C VAL A 76 0.75 6.68 -3.63
N VAL A 77 0.14 7.75 -4.16
CA VAL A 77 0.59 8.40 -5.39
C VAL A 77 1.60 9.50 -5.11
N PHE A 78 1.49 10.18 -3.97
CA PHE A 78 2.26 11.40 -3.66
C PHE A 78 3.79 11.30 -3.86
N PRO A 79 4.48 10.20 -3.48
CA PRO A 79 5.92 10.06 -3.66
C PRO A 79 6.34 10.15 -5.13
N THR A 80 5.57 9.52 -6.02
CA THR A 80 5.99 9.22 -7.40
C THR A 80 5.17 9.94 -8.48
N ALA A 81 4.04 10.57 -8.14
CA ALA A 81 3.11 11.23 -9.07
C ALA A 81 3.78 12.17 -10.07
N THR A 82 4.69 13.02 -9.60
CA THR A 82 5.33 14.06 -10.41
C THR A 82 6.64 13.60 -11.06
N SER A 83 7.01 12.33 -10.87
CA SER A 83 8.32 11.83 -11.25
C SER A 83 8.58 11.89 -12.76
N TYR A 84 7.58 11.56 -13.59
CA TYR A 84 7.71 11.62 -15.04
C TYR A 84 7.61 13.05 -15.58
N VAL A 85 6.65 13.84 -15.08
CA VAL A 85 6.45 15.23 -15.50
C VAL A 85 7.68 16.09 -15.19
N ASN A 86 8.32 15.89 -14.03
CA ASN A 86 9.54 16.60 -13.67
C ASN A 86 10.70 16.26 -14.63
N ASP A 87 10.86 14.99 -15.01
CA ASP A 87 11.90 14.57 -15.96
C ASP A 87 11.69 15.18 -17.36
N ARG A 88 10.43 15.29 -17.79
CA ARG A 88 10.04 15.94 -19.05
C ARG A 88 10.30 17.44 -19.01
N SER A 89 9.87 18.12 -17.94
CA SER A 89 10.02 19.59 -17.82
C SER A 89 11.49 20.02 -17.65
N SER A 90 12.30 19.19 -16.99
CA SER A 90 13.72 19.47 -16.74
C SER A 90 14.64 19.02 -17.88
N ARG A 91 14.10 18.41 -18.96
CA ARG A 91 14.85 17.79 -20.06
C ARG A 91 15.84 16.69 -19.64
N ILE A 92 15.82 16.26 -18.38
CA ILE A 92 16.64 15.17 -17.85
C ILE A 92 16.32 13.85 -18.58
N LYS A 93 15.09 13.70 -19.09
CA LYS A 93 14.73 12.58 -19.97
C LYS A 93 15.69 12.43 -21.15
N LEU A 94 16.03 13.52 -21.85
CA LEU A 94 16.96 13.50 -22.99
C LEU A 94 18.36 13.04 -22.58
N TYR A 95 18.80 13.39 -21.38
CA TYR A 95 20.09 12.96 -20.86
C TYR A 95 20.13 11.45 -20.59
N TYR A 96 19.05 10.90 -20.03
CA TYR A 96 18.95 9.45 -19.82
C TYR A 96 18.81 8.66 -21.12
N GLU A 97 18.07 9.19 -22.10
CA GLU A 97 17.96 8.61 -23.43
C GLU A 97 19.26 8.71 -24.24
N GLY A 98 20.06 9.76 -24.04
CA GLY A 98 21.38 9.88 -24.69
C GLY A 98 22.43 8.90 -24.13
N ARG A 99 22.25 8.43 -22.89
CA ARG A 99 23.15 7.46 -22.23
C ARG A 99 22.65 6.02 -22.27
N SER A 100 21.38 5.80 -22.58
CA SER A 100 20.75 4.47 -22.56
C SER A 100 19.55 4.39 -23.49
N ASN A 101 19.19 3.19 -23.92
CA ASN A 101 18.01 3.00 -24.76
C ASN A 101 16.73 3.50 -24.07
N LYS A 102 15.79 4.06 -24.86
CA LYS A 102 14.49 4.54 -24.36
C LYS A 102 13.75 3.49 -23.53
N ARG A 103 13.81 2.22 -23.94
CA ARG A 103 13.26 1.06 -23.21
C ARG A 103 13.82 0.93 -21.80
N ASP A 104 15.13 1.05 -21.66
CA ASP A 104 15.82 0.94 -20.37
C ASP A 104 15.40 2.07 -19.43
N TYR A 105 15.18 3.27 -19.95
CA TYR A 105 14.66 4.40 -19.16
C TYR A 105 13.30 4.10 -18.55
N TYR A 106 12.31 3.74 -19.37
CA TYR A 106 10.95 3.52 -18.90
C TYR A 106 10.85 2.33 -17.94
N TYR A 107 11.48 1.19 -18.22
CA TYR A 107 11.42 0.04 -17.32
C TYR A 107 12.17 0.28 -16.01
N SER A 108 13.33 0.93 -16.05
CA SER A 108 14.05 1.31 -14.82
C SER A 108 13.22 2.27 -13.98
N LYS A 109 12.46 3.17 -14.62
CA LYS A 109 11.59 4.14 -13.94
C LYS A 109 10.41 3.47 -13.24
N LEU A 110 9.71 2.57 -13.92
CA LEU A 110 8.61 1.82 -13.30
C LEU A 110 9.11 0.97 -12.12
N LEU A 111 10.25 0.29 -12.30
CA LEU A 111 10.85 -0.50 -11.23
C LEU A 111 11.28 0.37 -10.04
N ALA A 112 11.90 1.53 -10.29
CA ALA A 112 12.29 2.47 -9.24
C ALA A 112 11.07 3.02 -8.48
N ILE A 113 9.98 3.32 -9.19
CA ILE A 113 8.69 3.73 -8.60
C ILE A 113 8.11 2.61 -7.74
N ALA A 114 8.07 1.38 -8.25
CA ALA A 114 7.58 0.22 -7.50
C ALA A 114 8.37 0.01 -6.20
N CYS A 115 9.71 -0.04 -6.28
CA CYS A 115 10.57 -0.23 -5.11
C CYS A 115 10.47 0.93 -4.12
N THR A 116 10.40 2.18 -4.59
CA THR A 116 10.25 3.35 -3.71
C THR A 116 8.95 3.26 -2.91
N THR A 117 7.83 3.04 -3.59
CA THR A 117 6.52 2.96 -2.93
C THR A 117 6.44 1.74 -2.02
N PHE A 118 6.96 0.59 -2.45
CA PHE A 118 7.04 -0.62 -1.62
C PHE A 118 7.78 -0.35 -0.30
N ILE A 119 8.97 0.25 -0.35
CA ILE A 119 9.76 0.57 0.86
C ILE A 119 8.98 1.52 1.77
N VAL A 120 8.43 2.60 1.21
CA VAL A 120 7.71 3.63 1.98
C VAL A 120 6.46 3.08 2.67
N PHE A 121 5.75 2.15 2.04
CA PHE A 121 4.51 1.56 2.57
C PHE A 121 4.72 0.25 3.34
N THR A 122 5.94 -0.29 3.39
CA THR A 122 6.24 -1.53 4.12
C THR A 122 6.99 -1.23 5.42
N VAL A 123 8.04 -0.40 5.35
CA VAL A 123 8.95 -0.15 6.48
C VAL A 123 8.24 0.41 7.73
N PRO A 124 7.33 1.40 7.65
CA PRO A 124 6.63 1.90 8.83
C PRO A 124 5.81 0.80 9.54
N PHE A 125 5.17 -0.10 8.80
CA PHE A 125 4.33 -1.15 9.40
C PHE A 125 5.15 -2.34 9.88
N ILE A 126 6.33 -2.61 9.29
CA ILE A 126 7.30 -3.51 9.91
C ILE A 126 7.76 -2.95 11.26
N LEU A 127 8.01 -1.63 11.35
CA LEU A 127 8.34 -0.98 12.62
C LEU A 127 7.21 -1.18 13.64
N GLU A 128 5.95 -1.01 13.24
CA GLU A 128 4.79 -1.31 14.10
C GLU A 128 4.81 -2.75 14.62
N LEU A 129 5.03 -3.72 13.73
CA LEU A 129 5.12 -5.14 14.08
C LEU A 129 6.23 -5.37 15.11
N VAL A 130 7.42 -4.78 14.92
CA VAL A 130 8.53 -4.89 15.87
C VAL A 130 8.18 -4.26 17.22
N LEU A 131 7.59 -3.06 17.23
CA LEU A 131 7.16 -2.40 18.46
C LEU A 131 6.13 -3.24 19.22
N ASN A 132 5.17 -3.84 18.51
CA ASN A 132 4.16 -4.69 19.12
C ASN A 132 4.76 -5.98 19.73
N ILE A 133 5.73 -6.59 19.06
CA ILE A 133 6.42 -7.80 19.57
C ILE A 133 7.24 -7.48 20.82
N VAL A 134 7.89 -6.31 20.87
CA VAL A 134 8.73 -5.92 22.02
C VAL A 134 7.90 -5.51 23.22
N SER A 135 6.75 -4.86 23.00
CA SER A 135 5.98 -4.24 24.08
C SER A 135 4.85 -5.09 24.63
N PHE A 136 4.29 -6.02 23.85
CA PHE A 136 3.18 -6.87 24.28
C PHE A 136 3.62 -8.33 24.44
N ASP A 137 3.01 -9.00 25.42
CA ASP A 137 3.13 -10.45 25.54
C ASP A 137 2.27 -11.12 24.46
N VAL A 138 2.84 -11.27 23.27
CA VAL A 138 2.18 -11.86 22.12
C VAL A 138 1.61 -13.24 22.44
N GLN A 139 2.22 -14.01 23.34
CA GLN A 139 1.75 -15.37 23.64
C GLN A 139 0.44 -15.37 24.43
N ASN A 140 0.31 -14.46 25.39
CA ASN A 140 -0.81 -14.42 26.34
C ASN A 140 -1.91 -13.42 25.96
N SER A 141 -1.57 -12.36 25.23
CA SER A 141 -2.53 -11.39 24.69
C SER A 141 -3.24 -11.97 23.46
N ARG A 142 -4.38 -12.64 23.71
CA ARG A 142 -5.20 -13.34 22.70
C ARG A 142 -6.67 -12.92 22.71
N CYS A 143 -7.03 -11.88 23.45
CA CYS A 143 -8.43 -11.44 23.47
C CYS A 143 -8.81 -10.88 22.08
N HIS A 144 -9.95 -11.29 21.56
CA HIS A 144 -10.46 -10.71 20.32
C HIS A 144 -11.04 -9.32 20.61
N PRO A 145 -10.77 -8.27 19.81
CA PRO A 145 -11.28 -6.92 20.06
C PRO A 145 -12.81 -6.79 20.13
N SER A 146 -13.54 -7.78 19.60
CA SER A 146 -15.01 -7.87 19.72
C SER A 146 -15.51 -8.32 21.10
N GLY A 147 -14.61 -8.71 22.01
CA GLY A 147 -14.96 -9.30 23.31
C GLY A 147 -15.35 -10.78 23.25
N LEU A 148 -15.29 -11.42 22.07
CA LEU A 148 -15.52 -12.85 21.93
C LEU A 148 -14.32 -13.67 22.43
N PRO A 149 -14.55 -14.86 23.02
CA PRO A 149 -13.48 -15.80 23.29
C PRO A 149 -12.71 -16.14 22.01
N TYR A 150 -11.39 -16.29 22.11
CA TYR A 150 -10.49 -16.53 20.96
C TYR A 150 -10.95 -17.70 20.06
N VAL A 151 -11.41 -18.80 20.66
CA VAL A 151 -11.88 -20.01 19.93
C VAL A 151 -13.16 -19.75 19.13
N ASP A 152 -14.04 -18.89 19.64
CA ASP A 152 -15.30 -18.55 18.96
C ASP A 152 -15.08 -17.48 17.90
N SER A 153 -14.11 -16.58 18.11
CA SER A 153 -13.67 -15.63 17.09
C SER A 153 -13.14 -16.33 15.83
N ALA A 154 -12.42 -17.45 15.99
CA ALA A 154 -11.90 -18.25 14.88
C ALA A 154 -12.97 -18.95 14.03
N LYS A 155 -14.15 -19.17 14.61
CA LYS A 155 -15.30 -19.74 13.87
C LYS A 155 -16.16 -18.67 13.20
N THR A 156 -16.09 -17.45 13.73
CA THR A 156 -16.96 -16.33 13.33
C THR A 156 -16.31 -15.47 12.25
N TYR A 157 -14.98 -15.31 12.30
CA TYR A 157 -14.23 -14.49 11.37
C TYR A 157 -13.28 -15.34 10.54
N THR A 158 -13.54 -15.42 9.23
CA THR A 158 -12.62 -16.08 8.28
C THR A 158 -11.74 -15.03 7.63
N PHE A 159 -10.44 -15.11 7.86
CA PHE A 159 -9.45 -14.21 7.25
C PHE A 159 -8.69 -14.93 6.14
N LEU A 160 -8.10 -14.16 5.21
CA LEU A 160 -7.20 -14.73 4.19
C LEU A 160 -6.04 -15.43 4.88
N LEU A 161 -5.80 -16.72 4.62
CA LEU A 161 -4.73 -17.50 5.28
C LEU A 161 -4.90 -17.58 6.82
N ASP A 162 -6.14 -17.68 7.29
CA ASP A 162 -6.51 -17.89 8.69
C ASP A 162 -5.69 -19.00 9.38
N GLY A 163 -5.47 -20.15 8.73
CA GLY A 163 -4.62 -21.23 9.26
C GLY A 163 -3.20 -20.75 9.61
N LEU A 164 -2.60 -19.91 8.76
CA LEU A 164 -1.29 -19.33 9.01
C LEU A 164 -1.31 -18.34 10.18
N TYR A 165 -2.42 -17.61 10.37
CA TYR A 165 -2.59 -16.75 11.54
C TYR A 165 -2.63 -17.58 12.83
N TYR A 166 -3.43 -18.64 12.88
CA TYR A 166 -3.56 -19.47 14.09
C TYR A 166 -2.28 -20.24 14.45
N GLU A 167 -1.49 -20.65 13.47
CA GLU A 167 -0.23 -21.36 13.69
C GLU A 167 0.97 -20.41 13.90
N HIS A 168 1.08 -19.35 13.09
CA HIS A 168 2.23 -18.47 13.02
C HIS A 168 1.85 -16.98 12.84
N ARG A 169 1.21 -16.40 13.87
CA ARG A 169 0.72 -14.99 13.87
C ARG A 169 1.71 -13.95 13.35
N VAL A 170 2.97 -13.97 13.81
CA VAL A 170 3.97 -12.98 13.38
C VAL A 170 4.27 -13.08 11.88
N LEU A 171 4.40 -14.32 11.37
CA LEU A 171 4.65 -14.56 9.96
C LEU A 171 3.46 -14.13 9.10
N TYR A 172 2.25 -14.41 9.57
CA TYR A 172 1.02 -13.95 8.93
C TYR A 172 1.01 -12.42 8.79
N VAL A 173 1.24 -11.68 9.88
CA VAL A 173 1.21 -10.20 9.87
C VAL A 173 2.30 -9.64 8.96
N LEU A 174 3.50 -10.20 9.02
CA LEU A 174 4.59 -9.82 8.11
C LEU A 174 4.20 -10.00 6.64
N LEU A 175 3.61 -11.15 6.30
CA LEU A 175 3.15 -11.44 4.94
C LEU A 175 2.08 -10.44 4.50
N MET A 176 1.12 -10.11 5.38
CA MET A 176 0.08 -9.14 5.05
C MET A 176 0.65 -7.73 4.84
N ILE A 177 1.62 -7.29 5.64
CA ILE A 177 2.35 -6.02 5.43
C ILE A 177 3.03 -6.01 4.05
N LEU A 178 3.66 -7.12 3.65
CA LEU A 178 4.32 -7.24 2.35
C LEU A 178 3.30 -7.17 1.19
N ILE A 179 2.15 -7.84 1.32
CA ILE A 179 1.05 -7.75 0.33
C ILE A 179 0.56 -6.30 0.22
N PHE A 180 0.35 -5.61 1.34
CA PHE A 180 -0.07 -4.21 1.36
C PHE A 180 0.95 -3.30 0.65
N GLY A 181 2.24 -3.49 0.91
CA GLY A 181 3.32 -2.79 0.22
C GLY A 181 3.33 -3.06 -1.28
N LEU A 182 3.12 -4.31 -1.70
CA LEU A 182 3.06 -4.70 -3.12
C LEU A 182 1.85 -4.10 -3.83
N ALA A 183 0.67 -4.15 -3.22
CA ALA A 183 -0.54 -3.52 -3.76
C ALA A 183 -0.33 -2.01 -3.95
N SER A 184 0.26 -1.35 -2.96
CA SER A 184 0.62 0.08 -3.01
C SER A 184 1.60 0.39 -4.15
N ALA A 185 2.61 -0.46 -4.35
CA ALA A 185 3.55 -0.33 -5.45
C ALA A 185 2.87 -0.45 -6.82
N ILE A 186 1.94 -1.40 -6.98
CA ILE A 186 1.19 -1.60 -8.23
C ILE A 186 0.32 -0.37 -8.54
N PHE A 187 -0.38 0.19 -7.54
CA PHE A 187 -1.15 1.42 -7.73
C PHE A 187 -0.26 2.59 -8.16
N ALA A 188 0.91 2.77 -7.54
CA ALA A 188 1.85 3.83 -7.92
C ALA A 188 2.42 3.65 -9.34
N VAL A 189 2.73 2.40 -9.74
CA VAL A 189 3.19 2.06 -11.09
C VAL A 189 2.11 2.34 -12.13
N PHE A 190 0.87 1.94 -11.85
CA PHE A 190 -0.26 2.21 -12.74
C PHE A 190 -0.50 3.72 -12.88
N ASN A 191 -0.45 4.48 -11.78
CA ASN A 191 -0.52 5.93 -11.83
C ASN A 191 0.57 6.52 -12.73
N ALA A 192 1.82 6.10 -12.52
CA ALA A 192 2.96 6.56 -13.30
C ALA A 192 2.75 6.29 -14.79
N ALA A 193 2.28 5.10 -15.16
CA ALA A 193 2.00 4.73 -16.54
C ALA A 193 0.91 5.63 -17.18
N ILE A 194 -0.17 5.95 -16.46
CA ILE A 194 -1.18 6.90 -16.95
C ILE A 194 -0.59 8.29 -17.18
N THR A 195 0.26 8.76 -16.27
CA THR A 195 0.83 10.12 -16.34
C THR A 195 1.82 10.32 -17.49
N VAL A 196 2.14 9.26 -18.23
CA VAL A 196 2.92 9.33 -19.47
C VAL A 196 2.13 9.97 -20.62
N PHE A 197 0.80 9.94 -20.56
CA PHE A 197 -0.06 10.58 -21.56
C PHE A 197 0.12 12.10 -21.60
N PRO A 198 -0.02 12.74 -22.78
CA PRO A 198 0.21 14.18 -22.94
C PRO A 198 -0.79 15.04 -22.17
N LEU A 199 -1.93 14.50 -21.75
CA LEU A 199 -2.94 15.19 -20.93
C LEU A 199 -2.38 15.72 -19.59
N PHE A 200 -1.31 15.10 -19.08
CA PHE A 200 -0.75 15.39 -17.75
C PHE A 200 0.40 16.41 -17.81
N GLU A 201 0.15 17.58 -18.40
CA GLU A 201 1.16 18.65 -18.46
C GLU A 201 1.36 19.34 -17.11
N TYR A 202 0.28 19.50 -16.34
CA TYR A 202 0.33 20.09 -15.01
C TYR A 202 0.51 19.03 -13.92
N LYS A 203 1.44 19.31 -13.01
CA LYS A 203 1.80 18.41 -11.89
C LYS A 203 0.61 18.03 -11.01
N ILE A 204 -0.40 18.89 -10.88
CA ILE A 204 -1.55 18.60 -10.02
C ILE A 204 -2.44 17.48 -10.57
N PHE A 205 -2.51 17.34 -11.90
CA PHE A 205 -3.34 16.29 -12.51
C PHE A 205 -2.75 14.90 -12.32
N THR A 206 -1.46 14.77 -12.02
CA THR A 206 -0.83 13.46 -11.84
C THR A 206 -1.19 12.75 -10.55
N TYR A 207 -1.85 13.43 -9.60
CA TYR A 207 -2.29 12.84 -8.33
C TYR A 207 -3.68 12.17 -8.42
N PHE A 208 -4.50 12.52 -9.41
CA PHE A 208 -5.90 12.10 -9.48
C PHE A 208 -6.20 10.72 -10.07
N PRO A 209 -5.40 10.11 -10.98
CA PRO A 209 -5.83 8.88 -11.67
C PRO A 209 -6.20 7.73 -10.74
N ILE A 210 -5.38 7.47 -9.72
CA ILE A 210 -5.68 6.42 -8.72
C ILE A 210 -6.82 6.82 -7.81
N TYR A 211 -6.88 8.08 -7.38
CA TYR A 211 -8.01 8.56 -6.58
C TYR A 211 -9.34 8.29 -7.30
N LEU A 212 -9.43 8.67 -8.58
CA LEU A 212 -10.63 8.44 -9.39
C LEU A 212 -10.90 6.95 -9.59
N LEU A 213 -9.88 6.13 -9.87
CA LEU A 213 -10.03 4.69 -10.00
C LEU A 213 -10.62 4.07 -8.73
N LEU A 214 -10.00 4.33 -7.58
CA LEU A 214 -10.42 3.76 -6.30
C LEU A 214 -11.81 4.28 -5.88
N TYR A 215 -12.13 5.53 -6.19
CA TYR A 215 -13.45 6.10 -5.96
C TYR A 215 -14.53 5.44 -6.85
N LEU A 216 -14.26 5.27 -8.14
CA LEU A 216 -15.19 4.62 -9.07
C LEU A 216 -15.45 3.16 -8.67
N LEU A 217 -14.41 2.43 -8.27
CA LEU A 217 -14.53 1.07 -7.75
C LEU A 217 -15.49 1.00 -6.55
N ARG A 218 -15.37 1.96 -5.62
CA ARG A 218 -16.29 2.08 -4.47
C ARG A 218 -17.73 2.39 -4.89
N VAL A 219 -17.93 3.27 -5.87
CA VAL A 219 -19.28 3.60 -6.38
C VAL A 219 -19.94 2.40 -7.07
N VAL A 220 -19.19 1.66 -7.89
CA VAL A 220 -19.67 0.46 -8.58
C VAL A 220 -20.08 -0.63 -7.59
N GLU A 221 -19.33 -0.78 -6.49
CA GLU A 221 -19.72 -1.68 -5.41
C GLU A 221 -21.02 -1.24 -4.73
N GLY A 222 -21.15 0.04 -4.38
CA GLY A 222 -22.37 0.57 -3.77
C GLY A 222 -23.63 0.37 -4.63
N ALA A 223 -23.46 0.33 -5.95
CA ALA A 223 -24.55 0.02 -6.89
C ALA A 223 -24.91 -1.48 -6.95
N ARG A 224 -23.97 -2.39 -6.64
CA ARG A 224 -24.20 -3.84 -6.59
C ARG A 224 -24.45 -4.28 -5.15
N LYS A 225 -25.72 -4.24 -4.72
CA LYS A 225 -26.15 -4.83 -3.43
C LYS A 225 -25.88 -6.33 -3.44
N GLY A 226 -24.79 -6.78 -2.84
CA GLY A 226 -24.59 -8.22 -2.62
C GLY A 226 -23.19 -8.67 -2.17
N GLN A 227 -22.10 -8.03 -2.60
CA GLN A 227 -20.74 -8.50 -2.27
C GLN A 227 -19.72 -7.36 -2.27
N VAL A 228 -18.84 -7.32 -1.26
CA VAL A 228 -17.73 -6.36 -1.15
C VAL A 228 -16.61 -6.76 -2.10
N LEU A 229 -16.74 -6.34 -3.36
CA LEU A 229 -15.92 -6.81 -4.48
C LEU A 229 -14.78 -5.86 -4.86
N PHE A 230 -14.86 -4.57 -4.55
CA PHE A 230 -13.93 -3.56 -5.10
C PHE A 230 -13.55 -2.43 -4.14
N ASN A 231 -14.09 -2.42 -2.91
CA ASN A 231 -13.80 -1.41 -1.91
C ASN A 231 -12.37 -1.60 -1.37
N TYR A 232 -11.48 -0.73 -1.83
CA TYR A 232 -10.06 -0.76 -1.47
C TYR A 232 -9.82 -0.65 0.04
N ILE A 233 -10.71 0.02 0.79
CA ILE A 233 -10.60 0.13 2.26
C ILE A 233 -10.75 -1.26 2.86
N THR A 234 -11.81 -1.97 2.48
CA THR A 234 -12.08 -3.32 2.95
C THR A 234 -11.04 -4.32 2.42
N MET A 235 -10.54 -4.16 1.21
CA MET A 235 -9.57 -5.10 0.62
C MET A 235 -8.15 -4.97 1.15
N LEU A 236 -7.71 -3.74 1.46
CA LEU A 236 -6.36 -3.51 1.98
C LEU A 236 -6.29 -3.66 3.51
N ARG A 237 -7.41 -3.52 4.22
CA ARG A 237 -7.49 -3.81 5.65
C ARG A 237 -7.64 -5.31 5.90
N TRP A 238 -7.02 -5.79 6.97
CA TRP A 238 -7.16 -7.19 7.41
C TRP A 238 -7.92 -7.31 8.73
N PHE A 239 -8.29 -8.53 9.11
CA PHE A 239 -9.13 -8.83 10.28
C PHE A 239 -10.57 -8.27 10.25
N ASP A 240 -11.15 -8.15 9.06
CA ASP A 240 -12.57 -7.86 8.88
C ASP A 240 -13.35 -9.18 8.73
N GLY A 241 -14.53 -9.26 9.34
CA GLY A 241 -15.43 -10.41 9.26
C GLY A 241 -16.31 -10.46 8.03
N THR A 242 -16.17 -9.51 7.10
CA THR A 242 -16.86 -9.56 5.82
C THR A 242 -16.31 -10.67 4.91
N GLU A 243 -17.20 -11.36 4.18
CA GLU A 243 -16.79 -12.29 3.12
C GLU A 243 -16.10 -11.52 1.99
N LYS A 244 -14.77 -11.55 1.98
CA LYS A 244 -13.94 -10.86 0.97
C LYS A 244 -13.65 -11.77 -0.20
N LEU A 245 -13.84 -11.25 -1.41
CA LEU A 245 -13.41 -11.92 -2.64
C LEU A 245 -11.94 -11.58 -2.97
N PHE A 246 -11.03 -12.03 -2.10
CA PHE A 246 -9.57 -11.84 -2.27
C PHE A 246 -9.04 -12.20 -3.67
N PRO A 247 -9.50 -13.29 -4.33
CA PRO A 247 -9.08 -13.59 -5.70
C PRO A 247 -9.40 -12.47 -6.69
N ALA A 248 -10.55 -11.80 -6.56
CA ALA A 248 -10.91 -10.69 -7.43
C ALA A 248 -9.97 -9.48 -7.23
N PHE A 249 -9.54 -9.22 -6.00
CA PHE A 249 -8.57 -8.17 -5.71
C PHE A 249 -7.20 -8.45 -6.36
N LEU A 250 -6.72 -9.69 -6.25
CA LEU A 250 -5.45 -10.09 -6.90
C LEU A 250 -5.54 -9.99 -8.43
N ILE A 251 -6.68 -10.38 -9.01
CA ILE A 251 -6.93 -10.23 -10.45
C ILE A 251 -6.93 -8.74 -10.83
N LEU A 252 -7.57 -7.86 -10.04
CA LEU A 252 -7.53 -6.42 -10.26
C LEU A 252 -6.10 -5.88 -10.25
N LEU A 253 -5.29 -6.22 -9.24
CA LEU A 253 -3.89 -5.82 -9.16
C LEU A 253 -3.08 -6.30 -10.37
N PHE A 254 -3.31 -7.54 -10.80
CA PHE A 254 -2.68 -8.10 -12.00
C PHE A 254 -3.07 -7.33 -13.27
N ILE A 255 -4.36 -7.02 -13.45
CA ILE A 255 -4.87 -6.23 -14.57
C ILE A 255 -4.23 -4.84 -14.60
N LEU A 256 -4.13 -4.17 -13.43
CA LEU A 256 -3.51 -2.85 -13.34
C LEU A 256 -2.01 -2.88 -13.68
N GLY A 257 -1.28 -3.87 -13.15
CA GLY A 257 0.14 -4.07 -13.47
C GLY A 257 0.35 -4.35 -14.97
N TYR A 258 -0.47 -5.22 -15.56
CA TYR A 258 -0.43 -5.53 -16.98
C TYR A 258 -0.78 -4.30 -17.84
N ALA A 259 -1.84 -3.57 -17.49
CA ALA A 259 -2.24 -2.35 -18.18
C ALA A 259 -1.12 -1.29 -18.13
N ALA A 260 -0.46 -1.10 -16.99
CA ALA A 260 0.68 -0.20 -16.85
C ALA A 260 1.81 -0.56 -17.83
N PHE A 261 2.15 -1.84 -17.92
CA PHE A 261 3.17 -2.34 -18.85
C PHE A 261 2.78 -2.10 -20.32
N VAL A 262 1.52 -2.38 -20.70
CA VAL A 262 1.02 -2.16 -22.06
C VAL A 262 1.03 -0.69 -22.45
N ILE A 263 0.61 0.21 -21.54
CA ILE A 263 0.60 1.67 -21.78
C ILE A 263 2.02 2.16 -22.08
N VAL A 264 2.98 1.78 -21.23
CA VAL A 264 4.37 2.19 -21.36
C VAL A 264 5.01 1.60 -22.62
N ARG A 265 4.74 0.34 -22.94
CA ARG A 265 5.20 -0.30 -24.19
C ARG A 265 4.67 0.42 -25.43
N LYS A 266 3.40 0.81 -25.45
CA LYS A 266 2.82 1.62 -26.54
C LYS A 266 3.47 2.99 -26.63
N LYS A 267 3.81 3.62 -25.50
CA LYS A 267 4.53 4.90 -25.51
C LYS A 267 5.92 4.77 -26.13
N ILE A 268 6.68 3.76 -25.72
CA ILE A 268 8.02 3.49 -26.27
C ILE A 268 7.94 3.38 -27.80
N GLY A 269 7.01 2.59 -28.33
CA GLY A 269 6.84 2.45 -29.78
C GLY A 269 6.51 3.76 -30.50
N LYS A 270 5.72 4.65 -29.90
CA LYS A 270 5.45 5.99 -30.46
C LYS A 270 6.67 6.90 -30.41
N ASP A 271 7.44 6.84 -29.33
CA ASP A 271 8.66 7.63 -29.17
C ASP A 271 9.81 7.11 -30.08
N ASP A 272 9.75 5.86 -30.57
CA ASP A 272 10.73 5.27 -31.51
C ASP A 272 10.47 5.65 -32.98
N VAL A 273 9.25 6.07 -33.34
CA VAL A 273 8.82 6.43 -34.71
C VAL A 273 9.02 7.93 -35.01
N LEU A 274 9.23 8.74 -33.97
CA LEU A 274 9.53 10.19 -34.02
C LEU A 274 11.02 10.44 -33.77
#